data_AF-A0A366LKB9-F1
#
_entry.id   AF-A0A366LKB9-F1
#
_cell.length_a   1.000
_cell.length_b   1.000
_cell.length_c   1.000
_cell.angle_alpha   90.00
_cell.angle_beta   90.00
_cell.angle_gamma   90.00
#
_symmetry.space_group_name_H-M   'P 1'
#
loop_
_entity.id
_entity.type
_entity.pdbx_description
1 polymer ?
#
loop_
_entity_poly.entity_id
_entity_poly.type
_entity_poly.pdbx_seq_one_letter_code
_entity_poly.pdbx_strand_id
1 'polypeptide(L)'
;MAYIHDRYGKLCELLPDMRAELHDDRIVVTDMPTTGAHNDALSALLMQLVGVAAAKGWRIWPAIKLFFGPQEARFIPDLVVVRPDRRMWGDDHVYAEDALLVVEVVSPSSSHDDHQLKPATCARGKVPLYLVIDTYEQRVRLLSDPGEKGYATESEAAFGEPLELPGPWHLTLDTTPFKDCGEGTGPGPPAEYERYVMVCELLPEMRVELHDDRIVVTDMPTVKHSTVVWLLLRQLFALIGERGWLAWTGPKLFFGPQDDRYIPDLVVAPPEHRMWGEDHVYAEDTLLVVEVVSPSSSHDDHQLKPATCARGKVPLYLVIDTYEQRVRLLSDPGEKGYATESEAAFGEPLELPEPWHLTLDTTPFKGL
;
A
#
# COMPACT_ATOMS: atom_id res chain seq x y z
N MET A 1 0.52 -14.71 -16.57
CA MET A 1 0.22 -15.14 -17.98
C MET A 1 -1.27 -15.44 -18.23
N ALA A 2 -1.74 -16.69 -18.22
CA ALA A 2 -3.08 -17.04 -18.76
C ALA A 2 -4.28 -16.34 -18.08
N TYR A 3 -4.20 -16.05 -16.79
CA TYR A 3 -5.26 -15.38 -16.03
C TYR A 3 -5.45 -13.93 -16.45
N ILE A 4 -4.38 -13.13 -16.50
CA ILE A 4 -4.48 -11.72 -16.91
C ILE A 4 -4.83 -11.56 -18.40
N HIS A 5 -4.48 -12.52 -19.26
CA HIS A 5 -4.93 -12.55 -20.66
C HIS A 5 -6.46 -12.71 -20.78
N ASP A 6 -7.11 -13.51 -19.92
CA ASP A 6 -8.58 -13.63 -19.84
C ASP A 6 -9.23 -12.34 -19.32
N ARG A 7 -8.60 -11.65 -18.35
CA ARG A 7 -9.06 -10.35 -17.86
C ARG A 7 -8.92 -9.24 -18.89
N TYR A 8 -7.81 -9.21 -19.63
CA TYR A 8 -7.59 -8.31 -20.76
C TYR A 8 -8.64 -8.51 -21.85
N GLY A 9 -8.92 -9.77 -22.23
CA GLY A 9 -9.96 -10.09 -23.20
C GLY A 9 -11.33 -9.55 -22.78
N LYS A 10 -11.74 -9.79 -21.53
CA LYS A 10 -13.00 -9.26 -20.96
C LYS A 10 -13.03 -7.73 -20.93
N LEU A 11 -11.90 -7.09 -20.61
CA LEU A 11 -11.81 -5.63 -20.61
C LEU A 11 -12.04 -5.06 -22.02
N CYS A 12 -11.41 -5.63 -23.04
CA CYS A 12 -11.61 -5.23 -24.44
C CYS A 12 -13.01 -5.57 -24.98
N GLU A 13 -13.65 -6.64 -24.51
CA GLU A 13 -15.03 -7.00 -24.89
C GLU A 13 -16.08 -6.07 -24.27
N LEU A 14 -15.87 -5.63 -23.03
CA LEU A 14 -16.83 -4.83 -22.25
C LEU A 14 -16.60 -3.32 -22.37
N LEU A 15 -15.38 -2.89 -22.70
CA LEU A 15 -14.97 -1.51 -22.92
C LEU A 15 -14.37 -1.31 -24.34
N PRO A 16 -15.12 -1.60 -25.42
CA PRO A 16 -14.57 -1.61 -26.78
C PRO A 16 -14.09 -0.25 -27.30
N ASP A 17 -14.56 0.85 -26.70
CA ASP A 17 -14.13 2.22 -26.99
C ASP A 17 -12.88 2.65 -26.19
N MET A 18 -12.34 1.79 -25.32
CA MET A 18 -11.15 2.07 -24.51
C MET A 18 -9.92 1.32 -25.04
N ARG A 19 -8.82 2.07 -25.24
CA ARG A 19 -7.54 1.49 -25.67
C ARG A 19 -6.83 0.83 -24.48
N ALA A 20 -7.16 -0.43 -24.23
CA ALA A 20 -6.37 -1.28 -23.35
C ALA A 20 -5.13 -1.84 -24.09
N GLU A 21 -4.00 -1.90 -23.38
CA GLU A 21 -2.77 -2.58 -23.80
C GLU A 21 -2.35 -3.57 -22.71
N LEU A 22 -1.78 -4.71 -23.11
CA LEU A 22 -1.33 -5.76 -22.20
C LEU A 22 0.19 -5.83 -22.18
N HIS A 23 0.75 -5.58 -21.00
CA HIS A 23 2.14 -5.84 -20.66
C HIS A 23 2.17 -7.11 -19.78
N ASP A 24 3.32 -7.78 -19.65
CA ASP A 24 3.38 -9.20 -19.22
C ASP A 24 2.64 -9.54 -17.91
N ASP A 25 2.65 -8.61 -16.94
CA ASP A 25 2.01 -8.69 -15.62
C ASP A 25 0.84 -7.70 -15.39
N ARG A 26 0.57 -6.77 -16.33
CA ARG A 26 -0.37 -5.65 -16.10
C ARG A 26 -1.13 -5.17 -17.35
N ILE A 27 -2.40 -4.80 -17.17
CA ILE A 27 -3.22 -4.15 -18.20
C ILE A 27 -3.13 -2.63 -18.02
N VAL A 28 -3.04 -1.88 -19.11
CA VAL A 28 -2.92 -0.41 -19.10
C VAL A 28 -3.97 0.20 -20.03
N VAL A 29 -4.69 1.23 -19.60
CA VAL A 29 -5.75 1.96 -20.32
C VAL A 29 -5.62 3.46 -20.06
N THR A 30 -6.41 4.36 -20.68
CA THR A 30 -6.41 5.82 -20.40
C THR A 30 -7.80 6.35 -20.03
N ASP A 31 -7.97 7.43 -19.26
CA ASP A 31 -7.04 8.41 -18.64
C ASP A 31 -7.37 8.45 -17.10
N MET A 32 -6.86 9.19 -16.10
CA MET A 32 -6.20 10.50 -15.81
C MET A 32 -5.07 10.24 -14.73
N PRO A 33 -4.67 11.12 -13.75
CA PRO A 33 -3.67 10.82 -12.69
C PRO A 33 -4.19 10.73 -11.21
N THR A 34 -3.29 10.51 -10.24
CA THR A 34 -3.51 10.57 -8.76
C THR A 34 -2.40 11.38 -8.06
N THR A 35 -2.63 11.82 -6.82
CA THR A 35 -1.72 12.68 -6.02
C THR A 35 -0.95 11.89 -4.95
N GLY A 36 0.26 12.33 -4.58
CA GLY A 36 1.09 11.66 -3.55
C GLY A 36 0.58 11.80 -2.12
N ALA A 37 -0.24 12.82 -1.87
CA ALA A 37 -0.83 13.16 -0.56
C ALA A 37 -1.47 11.97 0.18
N HIS A 38 -2.08 11.06 -0.58
CA HIS A 38 -2.68 9.82 -0.05
C HIS A 38 -1.62 8.91 0.61
N ASN A 39 -0.47 8.71 -0.06
CA ASN A 39 0.61 7.88 0.44
C ASN A 39 1.31 8.53 1.65
N ASP A 40 1.47 9.86 1.65
CA ASP A 40 2.02 10.59 2.79
C ASP A 40 1.12 10.48 4.03
N ALA A 41 -0.19 10.62 3.86
CA ALA A 41 -1.16 10.49 4.95
C ALA A 41 -1.21 9.05 5.52
N LEU A 42 -1.18 8.02 4.66
CA LEU A 42 -1.03 6.63 5.11
C LEU A 42 0.29 6.40 5.88
N SER A 43 1.39 7.01 5.42
CA SER A 43 2.70 6.86 6.04
C SER A 43 2.75 7.58 7.39
N ALA A 44 2.24 8.80 7.48
CA ALA A 44 2.07 9.55 8.73
C ALA A 44 1.15 8.85 9.75
N LEU A 45 0.17 8.09 9.29
CA LEU A 45 -0.65 7.24 10.16
C LEU A 45 0.11 5.98 10.60
N LEU A 46 0.78 5.28 9.68
CA LEU A 46 1.65 4.13 10.00
C LEU A 46 2.70 4.51 11.04
N MET A 47 3.26 5.74 10.97
CA MET A 47 4.18 6.30 11.94
C MET A 47 3.65 6.36 13.39
N GLN A 48 2.35 6.18 13.60
CA GLN A 48 1.71 6.21 14.93
C GLN A 48 1.14 4.83 15.32
N LEU A 49 0.65 4.06 14.35
CA LEU A 49 0.00 2.77 14.63
C LEU A 49 0.99 1.60 14.83
N VAL A 50 2.15 1.60 14.15
CA VAL A 50 3.05 0.41 14.09
C VAL A 50 3.48 -0.06 15.48
N GLY A 51 3.95 0.86 16.35
CA GLY A 51 4.41 0.50 17.69
C GLY A 51 3.30 -0.08 18.58
N VAL A 52 2.09 0.50 18.51
CA VAL A 52 0.93 0.06 19.30
C VAL A 52 0.41 -1.30 18.81
N ALA A 53 0.32 -1.49 17.49
CA ALA A 53 -0.07 -2.76 16.89
C ALA A 53 0.95 -3.87 17.20
N ALA A 54 2.24 -3.59 17.07
CA ALA A 54 3.31 -4.54 17.36
C ALA A 54 3.31 -4.98 18.84
N ALA A 55 3.15 -4.04 19.78
CA ALA A 55 3.09 -4.33 21.21
C ALA A 55 1.87 -5.20 21.61
N LYS A 56 0.78 -5.16 20.83
CA LYS A 56 -0.44 -5.95 21.04
C LYS A 56 -0.51 -7.22 20.17
N GLY A 57 0.53 -7.49 19.37
CA GLY A 57 0.59 -8.63 18.45
C GLY A 57 -0.37 -8.53 17.25
N TRP A 58 -0.89 -7.34 16.97
CA TRP A 58 -1.76 -7.08 15.82
C TRP A 58 -0.93 -7.03 14.52
N ARG A 59 -1.61 -7.06 13.37
CA ARG A 59 -0.98 -6.81 12.06
C ARG A 59 -1.63 -5.61 11.39
N ILE A 60 -0.82 -4.80 10.71
CA ILE A 60 -1.30 -3.75 9.82
C ILE A 60 -1.07 -4.21 8.39
N TRP A 61 -2.12 -4.13 7.55
CA TRP A 61 -2.11 -4.59 6.17
C TRP A 61 -2.73 -3.52 5.27
N PRO A 62 -1.94 -2.84 4.42
CA PRO A 62 -2.46 -1.99 3.36
C PRO A 62 -3.24 -2.80 2.32
N ALA A 63 -4.23 -2.16 1.69
CA ALA A 63 -4.97 -2.63 0.51
C ALA A 63 -5.45 -4.11 0.59
N ILE A 64 -5.95 -4.56 1.74
CA ILE A 64 -6.40 -5.96 1.93
C ILE A 64 -7.92 -6.11 1.92
N LYS A 65 -8.45 -7.07 1.16
CA LYS A 65 -9.88 -7.30 1.02
C LYS A 65 -10.51 -7.72 2.36
N LEU A 66 -11.67 -7.17 2.70
CA LEU A 66 -12.52 -7.70 3.76
C LEU A 66 -13.66 -8.55 3.19
N PHE A 67 -14.00 -9.61 3.94
CA PHE A 67 -15.11 -10.51 3.71
C PHE A 67 -16.23 -10.19 4.69
N PHE A 68 -17.35 -9.71 4.16
CA PHE A 68 -18.60 -9.47 4.90
C PHE A 68 -19.59 -10.63 4.74
N GLY A 69 -19.61 -11.29 3.57
CA GLY A 69 -20.34 -12.54 3.35
C GLY A 69 -20.31 -12.99 1.88
N PRO A 70 -20.80 -14.20 1.55
CA PRO A 70 -20.76 -14.73 0.17
C PRO A 70 -21.59 -13.99 -0.88
N GLN A 71 -22.35 -12.96 -0.47
CA GLN A 71 -23.22 -12.14 -1.33
C GLN A 71 -22.93 -10.64 -1.19
N GLU A 72 -21.99 -10.23 -0.34
CA GLU A 72 -21.60 -8.83 -0.17
C GLU A 72 -20.24 -8.60 -0.84
N ALA A 73 -20.07 -7.45 -1.50
CA ALA A 73 -18.97 -7.21 -2.42
C ALA A 73 -17.60 -7.10 -1.73
N ARG A 74 -16.54 -7.27 -2.53
CA ARG A 74 -15.15 -7.27 -2.08
C ARG A 74 -14.68 -5.85 -1.76
N PHE A 75 -14.86 -5.46 -0.51
CA PHE A 75 -14.40 -4.17 0.01
C PHE A 75 -12.89 -4.19 0.20
N ILE A 76 -12.19 -3.23 -0.41
CA ILE A 76 -10.75 -2.96 -0.24
C ILE A 76 -10.63 -1.55 0.34
N PRO A 77 -10.28 -1.40 1.62
CA PRO A 77 -9.83 -0.14 2.20
C PRO A 77 -8.32 0.01 2.04
N ASP A 78 -7.85 1.25 2.17
CA ASP A 78 -6.44 1.59 2.05
C ASP A 78 -5.58 0.91 3.13
N LEU A 79 -6.09 0.79 4.36
CA LEU A 79 -5.40 0.13 5.47
C LEU A 79 -6.37 -0.57 6.43
N VAL A 80 -6.06 -1.83 6.78
CA VAL A 80 -6.73 -2.58 7.86
C VAL A 80 -5.74 -2.94 8.96
N VAL A 81 -6.17 -2.83 10.22
CA VAL A 81 -5.49 -3.43 11.36
C VAL A 81 -6.28 -4.62 11.87
N VAL A 82 -5.64 -5.77 12.04
CA VAL A 82 -6.30 -7.07 12.34
C VAL A 82 -5.68 -7.78 13.54
N ARG A 83 -6.46 -8.67 14.16
CA ARG A 83 -6.00 -9.54 15.25
C ARG A 83 -4.97 -10.58 14.77
N PRO A 84 -4.06 -11.08 15.64
CA PRO A 84 -3.12 -12.15 15.27
C PRO A 84 -3.80 -13.43 14.78
N ASP A 85 -4.96 -13.76 15.36
CA ASP A 85 -5.77 -14.97 15.18
C ASP A 85 -6.94 -14.82 14.19
N ARG A 86 -6.98 -13.71 13.43
CA ARG A 86 -7.97 -13.43 12.38
C ARG A 86 -8.27 -14.63 11.46
N ARG A 87 -9.55 -14.84 11.16
CA ARG A 87 -10.07 -15.78 10.16
C ARG A 87 -9.81 -15.23 8.75
N MET A 88 -9.62 -16.15 7.81
CA MET A 88 -9.42 -15.86 6.38
C MET A 88 -10.49 -16.56 5.55
N TRP A 89 -11.02 -15.89 4.53
CA TRP A 89 -11.81 -16.51 3.47
C TRP A 89 -10.96 -16.56 2.20
N GLY A 90 -10.61 -17.78 1.78
CA GLY A 90 -9.49 -17.97 0.84
C GLY A 90 -8.17 -17.49 1.45
N ASP A 91 -7.23 -17.14 0.59
CA ASP A 91 -5.89 -16.64 0.96
C ASP A 91 -5.75 -15.11 0.81
N ASP A 92 -6.82 -14.40 0.44
CA ASP A 92 -6.80 -12.97 0.08
C ASP A 92 -7.89 -12.10 0.75
N HIS A 93 -8.84 -12.65 1.52
CA HIS A 93 -9.84 -11.85 2.26
C HIS A 93 -9.86 -12.12 3.77
N VAL A 94 -9.83 -11.06 4.60
CA VAL A 94 -9.98 -11.16 6.07
C VAL A 94 -11.47 -11.09 6.46
N TYR A 95 -11.92 -11.85 7.45
CA TYR A 95 -13.28 -11.63 8.00
C TYR A 95 -13.37 -10.26 8.68
N ALA A 96 -14.36 -9.44 8.30
CA ALA A 96 -14.49 -8.06 8.79
C ALA A 96 -14.60 -7.95 10.32
N GLU A 97 -15.25 -8.93 10.97
CA GLU A 97 -15.38 -9.02 12.44
C GLU A 97 -14.02 -9.13 13.18
N ASP A 98 -12.94 -9.52 12.49
CA ASP A 98 -11.61 -9.70 13.07
C ASP A 98 -10.68 -8.49 12.84
N ALA A 99 -11.20 -7.45 12.17
CA ALA A 99 -10.57 -6.14 12.08
C ALA A 99 -10.70 -5.37 13.41
N LEU A 100 -9.80 -4.40 13.60
CA LEU A 100 -9.64 -3.56 14.80
C LEU A 100 -9.60 -2.06 14.47
N LEU A 101 -9.30 -1.75 13.22
CA LEU A 101 -9.41 -0.45 12.58
C LEU A 101 -9.49 -0.69 11.07
N VAL A 102 -10.36 0.03 10.39
CA VAL A 102 -10.35 0.22 8.94
C VAL A 102 -10.07 1.69 8.67
N VAL A 103 -9.31 1.99 7.62
CA VAL A 103 -8.92 3.36 7.25
C VAL A 103 -9.13 3.57 5.76
N GLU A 104 -9.71 4.71 5.41
CA GLU A 104 -9.71 5.29 4.07
C GLU A 104 -9.01 6.66 4.11
N VAL A 105 -8.25 7.00 3.07
CA VAL A 105 -7.69 8.33 2.85
C VAL A 105 -8.34 8.91 1.59
N VAL A 106 -9.23 9.88 1.80
CA VAL A 106 -10.21 10.32 0.79
C VAL A 106 -9.53 10.78 -0.47
N SER A 107 -9.99 10.24 -1.60
CA SER A 107 -9.67 10.71 -2.95
C SER A 107 -10.87 11.45 -3.56
N PRO A 108 -10.69 12.27 -4.60
CA PRO A 108 -11.81 12.91 -5.33
C PRO A 108 -12.79 11.88 -5.91
N SER A 109 -12.25 10.69 -6.15
CA SER A 109 -12.87 9.49 -6.71
C SER A 109 -13.57 8.58 -5.69
N SER A 110 -13.49 8.85 -4.38
CA SER A 110 -14.00 7.94 -3.34
C SER A 110 -14.82 8.61 -2.23
N SER A 111 -14.75 9.93 -2.08
CA SER A 111 -15.41 10.73 -1.03
C SER A 111 -16.85 10.32 -0.67
N HIS A 112 -17.74 10.10 -1.66
CA HIS A 112 -19.13 9.70 -1.33
C HIS A 112 -19.21 8.32 -0.65
N ASP A 113 -18.44 7.36 -1.15
CA ASP A 113 -18.44 5.99 -0.64
C ASP A 113 -17.70 5.88 0.69
N ASP A 114 -16.55 6.55 0.82
CA ASP A 114 -15.73 6.58 2.05
C ASP A 114 -16.48 7.20 3.23
N HIS A 115 -17.27 8.25 2.97
CA HIS A 115 -18.04 8.96 4.00
C HIS A 115 -19.41 8.32 4.30
N GLN A 116 -19.98 7.48 3.42
CA GLN A 116 -21.36 6.98 3.53
C GLN A 116 -21.54 5.47 3.30
N LEU A 117 -21.17 4.94 2.13
CA LEU A 117 -21.47 3.55 1.72
C LEU A 117 -20.58 2.51 2.42
N LYS A 118 -19.27 2.76 2.43
CA LYS A 118 -18.24 1.90 3.04
C LYS A 118 -18.37 1.84 4.58
N PRO A 119 -18.60 2.95 5.32
CA PRO A 119 -18.86 2.89 6.76
C PRO A 119 -20.07 2.03 7.14
N ALA A 120 -21.17 2.14 6.41
CA ALA A 120 -22.38 1.37 6.66
C ALA A 120 -22.17 -0.14 6.46
N THR A 121 -21.24 -0.54 5.60
CA THR A 121 -20.85 -1.95 5.42
C THR A 121 -19.91 -2.41 6.53
N CYS A 122 -18.90 -1.60 6.88
CA CYS A 122 -18.00 -1.90 8.00
C CYS A 122 -18.74 -2.05 9.35
N ALA A 123 -19.73 -1.19 9.63
CA ALA A 123 -20.56 -1.30 10.83
C ALA A 123 -21.39 -2.60 10.86
N ARG A 124 -21.97 -3.03 9.72
CA ARG A 124 -22.69 -4.32 9.61
C ARG A 124 -21.75 -5.52 9.82
N GLY A 125 -20.50 -5.42 9.36
CA GLY A 125 -19.43 -6.38 9.68
C GLY A 125 -18.84 -6.27 11.08
N LYS A 126 -19.34 -5.36 11.93
CA LYS A 126 -18.91 -5.13 13.33
C LYS A 126 -17.44 -4.71 13.46
N VAL A 127 -16.87 -4.10 12.42
CA VAL A 127 -15.57 -3.41 12.52
C VAL A 127 -15.69 -2.37 13.64
N PRO A 128 -14.82 -2.36 14.67
CA PRO A 128 -15.06 -1.55 15.87
C PRO A 128 -14.78 -0.06 15.66
N LEU A 129 -13.83 0.26 14.78
CA LEU A 129 -13.42 1.62 14.43
C LEU A 129 -13.20 1.75 12.92
N TYR A 130 -13.66 2.85 12.35
CA TYR A 130 -13.45 3.22 10.95
C TYR A 130 -13.01 4.68 10.89
N LEU A 131 -11.82 4.93 10.35
CA LEU A 131 -11.20 6.24 10.29
C LEU A 131 -11.17 6.73 8.83
N VAL A 132 -11.66 7.94 8.60
CA VAL A 132 -11.50 8.66 7.34
C VAL A 132 -10.49 9.78 7.55
N ILE A 133 -9.46 9.85 6.71
CA ILE A 133 -8.54 10.99 6.63
C ILE A 133 -8.89 11.76 5.36
N ASP A 134 -9.49 12.94 5.50
CA ASP A 134 -9.88 13.77 4.36
C ASP A 134 -8.85 14.88 4.16
N THR A 135 -7.98 14.70 3.15
CA THR A 135 -6.92 15.63 2.77
C THR A 135 -7.44 16.86 2.01
N TYR A 136 -8.69 16.83 1.55
CA TYR A 136 -9.35 17.93 0.84
C TYR A 136 -10.06 18.86 1.82
N GLU A 137 -10.71 18.30 2.84
CA GLU A 137 -11.36 19.03 3.93
C GLU A 137 -10.44 19.27 5.15
N GLN A 138 -9.20 18.80 5.09
CA GLN A 138 -8.16 18.87 6.15
C GLN A 138 -8.65 18.44 7.53
N ARG A 139 -9.39 17.32 7.57
CA ARG A 139 -9.97 16.77 8.81
C ARG A 139 -9.89 15.25 8.86
N VAL A 140 -9.87 14.72 10.08
CA VAL A 140 -10.04 13.30 10.36
C VAL A 140 -11.41 13.05 10.98
N ARG A 141 -12.05 11.94 10.59
CA ARG A 141 -13.39 11.54 11.05
C ARG A 141 -13.34 10.07 11.48
N LEU A 142 -13.52 9.83 12.78
CA LEU A 142 -13.58 8.50 13.38
C LEU A 142 -15.04 8.11 13.65
N LEU A 143 -15.40 6.93 13.17
CA LEU A 143 -16.68 6.29 13.39
C LEU A 143 -16.50 5.06 14.28
N SER A 144 -17.39 4.90 15.25
CA SER A 144 -17.27 3.94 16.36
C SER A 144 -18.65 3.50 16.88
N ASP A 145 -18.68 2.48 17.74
CA ASP A 145 -19.91 1.80 18.20
C ASP A 145 -20.76 1.25 17.02
N PRO A 146 -20.27 0.21 16.29
CA PRO A 146 -20.96 -0.35 15.13
C PRO A 146 -22.30 -1.02 15.47
N GLY A 147 -23.32 -0.78 14.64
CA GLY A 147 -24.61 -1.47 14.70
C GLY A 147 -25.28 -1.65 13.34
N GLU A 148 -26.48 -2.25 13.33
CA GLU A 148 -27.23 -2.62 12.11
C GLU A 148 -27.55 -1.44 11.17
N LYS A 149 -27.50 -0.19 11.68
CA LYS A 149 -27.83 1.04 10.96
C LYS A 149 -26.61 1.89 10.59
N GLY A 150 -25.40 1.39 10.83
CA GLY A 150 -24.17 2.20 10.80
C GLY A 150 -23.56 2.32 12.20
N TYR A 151 -22.55 3.18 12.29
CA TYR A 151 -21.90 3.56 13.56
C TYR A 151 -22.81 4.48 14.39
N ALA A 152 -22.80 4.30 15.71
CA ALA A 152 -23.63 5.10 16.64
C ALA A 152 -22.88 6.33 17.20
N THR A 153 -21.54 6.30 17.19
CA THR A 153 -20.68 7.37 17.72
C THR A 153 -19.72 7.87 16.64
N GLU A 154 -19.65 9.19 16.51
CA GLU A 154 -18.80 9.90 15.54
C GLU A 154 -17.95 10.94 16.27
N SER A 155 -16.72 11.14 15.81
CA SER A 155 -15.79 12.14 16.36
C SER A 155 -14.88 12.66 15.26
N GLU A 156 -14.72 13.98 15.21
CA GLU A 156 -13.89 14.66 14.20
C GLU A 156 -12.85 15.56 14.87
N ALA A 157 -11.75 15.78 14.16
CA ALA A 157 -10.73 16.77 14.50
C ALA A 157 -10.18 17.40 13.21
N ALA A 158 -9.91 18.70 13.23
CA ALA A 158 -9.15 19.31 12.14
C ALA A 158 -7.69 18.81 12.17
N PHE A 159 -6.97 18.86 11.05
CA PHE A 159 -5.54 18.54 11.07
C PHE A 159 -4.81 19.47 12.05
N GLY A 160 -3.89 18.89 12.84
CA GLY A 160 -3.24 19.52 13.99
C GLY A 160 -4.06 19.58 15.29
N GLU A 161 -5.26 19.02 15.32
CA GLU A 161 -6.01 18.77 16.56
C GLU A 161 -5.98 17.25 16.90
N PRO A 162 -5.71 16.85 18.14
CA PRO A 162 -5.59 15.44 18.50
C PRO A 162 -6.93 14.70 18.45
N LEU A 163 -6.95 13.48 17.90
CA LEU A 163 -8.13 12.61 17.85
C LEU A 163 -7.94 11.35 18.72
N GLU A 164 -8.86 11.06 19.61
CA GLU A 164 -8.79 9.87 20.48
C GLU A 164 -9.27 8.59 19.76
N LEU A 165 -8.39 7.59 19.60
CA LEU A 165 -8.78 6.23 19.25
C LEU A 165 -9.12 5.45 20.54
N PRO A 166 -10.41 5.12 20.80
CA PRO A 166 -10.85 4.51 22.05
C PRO A 166 -10.43 3.03 22.15
N GLY A 167 -10.90 2.32 23.19
CA GLY A 167 -10.62 0.90 23.35
C GLY A 167 -11.04 0.09 22.11
N PRO A 168 -10.19 -0.82 21.58
CA PRO A 168 -9.01 -1.41 22.23
C PRO A 168 -7.69 -0.64 22.03
N TRP A 169 -7.69 0.49 21.31
CA TRP A 169 -6.48 1.26 21.00
C TRP A 169 -5.93 2.00 22.22
N HIS A 170 -6.70 2.94 22.76
CA HIS A 170 -6.24 3.89 23.78
C HIS A 170 -5.02 4.68 23.30
N LEU A 171 -5.17 5.31 22.14
CA LEU A 171 -4.13 6.08 21.44
C LEU A 171 -4.69 7.42 21.00
N THR A 172 -4.10 8.51 21.47
CA THR A 172 -4.27 9.84 20.87
C THR A 172 -3.52 9.87 19.55
N LEU A 173 -4.24 10.05 18.44
CA LEU A 173 -3.68 10.29 17.11
C LEU A 173 -3.29 11.77 16.99
N ASP A 174 -2.02 12.04 16.72
CA ASP A 174 -1.54 13.34 16.29
C ASP A 174 -1.86 13.52 14.80
N THR A 175 -2.70 14.51 14.50
CA THR A 175 -3.12 14.82 13.13
C THR A 175 -2.27 15.94 12.51
N THR A 176 -1.27 16.46 13.23
CA THR A 176 -0.38 17.52 12.76
C THR A 176 0.37 17.13 11.47
N PRO A 177 0.95 15.92 11.33
CA PRO A 177 1.69 15.54 10.13
C PRO A 177 0.82 15.52 8.86
N PHE A 178 -0.50 15.35 8.98
CA PHE A 178 -1.40 15.33 7.81
C PHE A 178 -1.51 16.70 7.11
N LYS A 179 -1.04 17.80 7.73
CA LYS A 179 -0.93 19.11 7.08
C LYS A 179 0.14 19.15 6.00
N ASP A 180 1.21 18.39 6.21
CA ASP A 180 2.39 18.45 5.35
C ASP A 180 2.28 17.51 4.14
N CYS A 181 1.26 16.63 4.13
CA CYS A 181 0.89 15.75 3.00
C CYS A 181 0.38 16.50 1.75
N GLY A 182 0.22 17.83 1.81
CA GLY A 182 -0.23 18.65 0.69
C GLY A 182 -1.75 18.67 0.49
N GLU A 183 -2.23 19.79 -0.08
CA GLU A 183 -3.62 19.93 -0.54
C GLU A 183 -3.78 19.22 -1.89
N GLY A 184 -4.86 18.45 -2.06
CA GLY A 184 -5.19 17.86 -3.36
C GLY A 184 -5.70 18.90 -4.35
N THR A 185 -4.79 19.68 -4.96
CA THR A 185 -5.15 20.85 -5.79
C THR A 185 -5.61 20.50 -7.21
N GLY A 186 -6.70 19.72 -7.33
CA GLY A 186 -7.34 19.37 -8.59
C GLY A 186 -8.79 19.87 -8.69
N PRO A 187 -9.28 20.27 -9.89
CA PRO A 187 -10.71 20.33 -10.14
C PRO A 187 -11.34 18.93 -10.09
N GLY A 188 -12.65 18.85 -9.87
CA GLY A 188 -13.39 17.58 -9.80
C GLY A 188 -13.23 16.69 -11.04
N PRO A 189 -13.45 15.38 -10.91
CA PRO A 189 -13.02 14.35 -11.86
C PRO A 189 -13.43 14.62 -13.34
N PRO A 190 -12.48 14.52 -14.29
CA PRO A 190 -12.76 14.51 -15.74
C PRO A 190 -13.53 13.28 -16.23
N ALA A 191 -13.88 13.25 -17.51
CA ALA A 191 -14.72 12.22 -18.12
C ALA A 191 -14.12 10.79 -18.09
N GLU A 192 -12.84 10.66 -17.80
CA GLU A 192 -12.17 9.36 -17.67
C GLU A 192 -12.27 8.75 -16.27
N TYR A 193 -12.73 9.50 -15.28
CA TYR A 193 -13.12 8.95 -13.99
C TYR A 193 -14.30 7.96 -14.11
N GLU A 194 -15.26 8.23 -15.00
CA GLU A 194 -16.33 7.25 -15.31
C GLU A 194 -15.74 5.93 -15.81
N ARG A 195 -14.65 5.99 -16.59
CA ARG A 195 -13.91 4.81 -17.06
C ARG A 195 -13.17 4.12 -15.92
N TYR A 196 -12.49 4.85 -15.04
CA TYR A 196 -11.81 4.30 -13.87
C TYR A 196 -12.79 3.52 -12.96
N VAL A 197 -13.93 4.13 -12.60
CA VAL A 197 -14.98 3.46 -11.81
C VAL A 197 -15.46 2.20 -12.52
N MET A 198 -15.71 2.27 -13.83
CA MET A 198 -16.16 1.12 -14.61
C MET A 198 -15.11 0.00 -14.69
N VAL A 199 -13.80 0.30 -14.72
CA VAL A 199 -12.73 -0.72 -14.62
C VAL A 199 -12.69 -1.34 -13.22
N CYS A 200 -12.86 -0.55 -12.15
CA CYS A 200 -12.94 -1.04 -10.77
C CYS A 200 -14.16 -1.96 -10.55
N GLU A 201 -15.32 -1.62 -11.11
CA GLU A 201 -16.52 -2.48 -11.09
C GLU A 201 -16.35 -3.78 -11.91
N LEU A 202 -15.59 -3.73 -13.01
CA LEU A 202 -15.39 -4.87 -13.92
C LEU A 202 -14.27 -5.83 -13.49
N LEU A 203 -13.24 -5.35 -12.80
CA LEU A 203 -12.10 -6.15 -12.31
C LEU A 203 -11.90 -6.06 -10.78
N PRO A 204 -12.93 -6.24 -9.93
CA PRO A 204 -12.89 -6.02 -8.48
C PRO A 204 -12.14 -7.11 -7.69
N GLU A 205 -11.23 -7.84 -8.32
CA GLU A 205 -10.23 -8.68 -7.65
C GLU A 205 -8.79 -8.24 -7.89
N MET A 206 -8.59 -7.28 -8.79
CA MET A 206 -7.31 -6.70 -9.20
C MET A 206 -7.07 -5.37 -8.47
N ARG A 207 -5.81 -4.96 -8.35
CA ARG A 207 -5.43 -3.60 -7.96
C ARG A 207 -5.61 -2.72 -9.19
N VAL A 208 -6.47 -1.70 -9.11
CA VAL A 208 -6.75 -0.76 -10.20
C VAL A 208 -6.27 0.62 -9.77
N GLU A 209 -5.31 1.16 -10.52
CA GLU A 209 -4.54 2.35 -10.14
C GLU A 209 -4.55 3.40 -11.25
N LEU A 210 -4.12 4.63 -10.95
CA LEU A 210 -4.23 5.77 -11.85
C LEU A 210 -2.89 6.56 -11.94
N HIS A 211 -2.36 6.76 -13.15
CA HIS A 211 -0.95 7.15 -13.41
C HIS A 211 -0.80 8.00 -14.67
N ASP A 212 -0.48 9.30 -14.54
CA ASP A 212 -0.39 10.32 -15.61
C ASP A 212 -1.07 9.87 -16.91
N ASP A 213 -2.39 9.98 -16.84
CA ASP A 213 -3.37 9.68 -17.89
C ASP A 213 -3.48 8.19 -18.23
N ARG A 214 -3.39 7.32 -17.22
CA ARG A 214 -3.54 5.86 -17.38
C ARG A 214 -4.18 5.12 -16.20
N ILE A 215 -5.16 4.27 -16.49
CA ILE A 215 -5.64 3.22 -15.57
C ILE A 215 -4.71 2.01 -15.70
N VAL A 216 -4.09 1.55 -14.61
CA VAL A 216 -3.21 0.37 -14.58
C VAL A 216 -3.86 -0.71 -13.73
N VAL A 217 -3.81 -1.97 -14.18
CA VAL A 217 -4.45 -3.11 -13.49
C VAL A 217 -3.42 -4.21 -13.23
N THR A 218 -3.18 -4.52 -11.96
CA THR A 218 -2.20 -5.49 -11.44
C THR A 218 -2.87 -6.51 -10.49
N ASP A 219 -2.22 -7.65 -10.24
CA ASP A 219 -2.71 -8.61 -9.23
C ASP A 219 -2.73 -7.95 -7.82
N MET A 220 -3.75 -8.23 -7.01
CA MET A 220 -3.81 -7.71 -5.63
C MET A 220 -2.74 -8.37 -4.73
N PRO A 221 -2.14 -7.62 -3.78
CA PRO A 221 -1.26 -8.19 -2.76
C PRO A 221 -1.90 -9.35 -1.99
N THR A 222 -1.13 -10.42 -1.78
CA THR A 222 -1.60 -11.57 -1.00
C THR A 222 -1.43 -11.34 0.51
N VAL A 223 -2.18 -12.08 1.34
CA VAL A 223 -2.07 -11.97 2.80
C VAL A 223 -0.68 -12.38 3.32
N LYS A 224 0.00 -13.29 2.61
CA LYS A 224 1.41 -13.65 2.86
C LYS A 224 2.31 -12.43 2.64
N HIS A 225 2.17 -11.81 1.48
CA HIS A 225 2.91 -10.63 1.05
C HIS A 225 2.73 -9.45 2.02
N SER A 226 1.48 -9.04 2.32
CA SER A 226 1.22 -7.97 3.31
C SER A 226 1.73 -8.33 4.72
N THR A 227 1.83 -9.62 5.05
CA THR A 227 2.45 -10.07 6.31
C THR A 227 3.98 -9.95 6.30
N VAL A 228 4.65 -10.21 5.19
CA VAL A 228 6.10 -9.96 5.03
C VAL A 228 6.39 -8.46 5.17
N VAL A 229 5.68 -7.61 4.43
CA VAL A 229 5.87 -6.15 4.50
C VAL A 229 5.65 -5.62 5.92
N TRP A 230 4.59 -6.07 6.61
CA TRP A 230 4.36 -5.75 8.03
C TRP A 230 5.51 -6.20 8.94
N LEU A 231 6.02 -7.42 8.78
CA LEU A 231 7.08 -7.98 9.63
C LEU A 231 8.46 -7.35 9.36
N LEU A 232 8.69 -6.85 8.14
CA LEU A 232 9.85 -6.02 7.82
C LEU A 232 9.69 -4.62 8.41
N LEU A 233 8.59 -3.92 8.12
CA LEU A 233 8.29 -2.59 8.65
C LEU A 233 8.50 -2.54 10.16
N ARG A 234 7.92 -3.49 10.91
CA ARG A 234 8.06 -3.61 12.38
C ARG A 234 9.52 -3.59 12.88
N GLN A 235 10.49 -4.00 12.07
CA GLN A 235 11.92 -3.98 12.40
C GLN A 235 12.60 -2.67 12.00
N LEU A 236 12.31 -2.17 10.79
CA LEU A 236 12.85 -0.90 10.29
C LEU A 236 12.32 0.31 11.09
N PHE A 237 11.09 0.20 11.60
CA PHE A 237 10.26 1.30 12.05
C PHE A 237 10.91 2.25 13.07
N ALA A 238 11.54 1.69 14.11
CA ALA A 238 12.14 2.49 15.17
C ALA A 238 13.28 3.37 14.64
N LEU A 239 14.08 2.86 13.71
CA LEU A 239 15.16 3.60 13.08
C LEU A 239 14.63 4.63 12.07
N ILE A 240 13.59 4.30 11.29
CA ILE A 240 12.92 5.24 10.40
C ILE A 240 12.45 6.48 11.20
N GLY A 241 11.79 6.27 12.34
CA GLY A 241 11.36 7.34 13.24
C GLY A 241 12.51 8.12 13.90
N GLU A 242 13.56 7.43 14.36
CA GLU A 242 14.76 8.09 14.95
C GLU A 242 15.47 9.00 13.94
N ARG A 243 15.50 8.61 12.67
CA ARG A 243 16.20 9.32 11.59
C ARG A 243 15.34 10.35 10.86
N GLY A 244 14.04 10.41 11.13
CA GLY A 244 13.09 11.23 10.38
C GLY A 244 12.97 10.81 8.91
N TRP A 245 13.17 9.52 8.61
CA TRP A 245 13.00 8.97 7.26
C TRP A 245 11.52 8.75 6.94
N LEU A 246 11.19 8.73 5.66
CA LEU A 246 9.85 8.52 5.14
C LEU A 246 9.76 7.12 4.53
N ALA A 247 8.62 6.43 4.71
CA ALA A 247 8.46 5.03 4.33
C ALA A 247 7.03 4.74 3.85
N TRP A 248 6.89 4.49 2.54
CA TRP A 248 5.60 4.29 1.88
C TRP A 248 5.48 2.88 1.32
N THR A 249 4.29 2.29 1.38
CA THR A 249 3.98 1.01 0.72
C THR A 249 3.33 1.24 -0.64
N GLY A 250 3.88 0.67 -1.72
CA GLY A 250 3.38 0.88 -3.08
C GLY A 250 3.52 2.29 -3.69
N PRO A 251 4.53 3.13 -3.37
CA PRO A 251 4.74 4.43 -4.05
C PRO A 251 5.29 4.22 -5.46
N LYS A 252 5.31 5.28 -6.26
CA LYS A 252 5.88 5.25 -7.63
C LYS A 252 7.34 5.70 -7.57
N LEU A 253 8.22 5.05 -8.34
CA LEU A 253 9.62 5.46 -8.49
C LEU A 253 9.89 6.11 -9.85
N PHE A 254 10.64 7.21 -9.85
CA PHE A 254 11.07 7.93 -11.04
C PHE A 254 12.52 7.58 -11.40
N PHE A 255 12.70 7.02 -12.59
CA PHE A 255 13.99 6.62 -13.17
C PHE A 255 14.52 7.64 -14.20
N GLY A 256 13.61 8.27 -14.93
CA GLY A 256 13.90 9.32 -15.91
C GLY A 256 12.71 9.55 -16.84
N PRO A 257 12.69 10.61 -17.66
CA PRO A 257 11.55 10.95 -18.52
C PRO A 257 11.23 9.97 -19.67
N GLN A 258 11.93 8.83 -19.74
CA GLN A 258 11.79 7.81 -20.79
C GLN A 258 11.79 6.37 -20.24
N ASP A 259 12.02 6.16 -18.95
CA ASP A 259 11.90 4.85 -18.30
C ASP A 259 10.50 4.70 -17.70
N ASP A 260 9.96 3.47 -17.70
CA ASP A 260 8.61 3.20 -17.20
C ASP A 260 8.45 3.41 -15.69
N ARG A 261 7.23 3.77 -15.28
CA ARG A 261 6.83 3.84 -13.87
C ARG A 261 6.84 2.45 -13.26
N TYR A 262 7.57 2.31 -12.16
CA TYR A 262 7.72 1.08 -11.37
C TYR A 262 7.26 1.36 -9.93
N ILE A 263 6.59 0.36 -9.34
CA ILE A 263 5.86 0.45 -8.07
C ILE A 263 6.34 -0.71 -7.19
N PRO A 264 7.36 -0.49 -6.34
CA PRO A 264 7.80 -1.49 -5.38
C PRO A 264 6.88 -1.58 -4.15
N ASP A 265 6.91 -2.71 -3.45
CA ASP A 265 6.09 -2.96 -2.27
C ASP A 265 6.37 -2.01 -1.10
N LEU A 266 7.63 -1.61 -0.91
CA LEU A 266 8.04 -0.65 0.11
C LEU A 266 9.25 0.17 -0.39
N VAL A 267 9.19 1.48 -0.19
CA VAL A 267 10.34 2.39 -0.33
C VAL A 267 10.58 3.10 1.00
N VAL A 268 11.84 3.31 1.34
CA VAL A 268 12.26 4.24 2.39
C VAL A 268 13.21 5.28 1.78
N ALA A 269 13.01 6.55 2.13
CA ALA A 269 13.79 7.69 1.63
C ALA A 269 14.16 8.67 2.78
N PRO A 270 15.18 9.54 2.63
CA PRO A 270 15.42 10.62 3.57
C PRO A 270 14.31 11.69 3.46
N PRO A 271 14.15 12.58 4.46
CA PRO A 271 13.15 13.64 4.39
C PRO A 271 13.43 14.64 3.25
N GLU A 272 14.70 14.86 2.91
CA GLU A 272 15.17 15.79 1.86
C GLU A 272 15.24 15.13 0.46
N HIS A 273 14.47 14.07 0.20
CA HIS A 273 14.43 13.39 -1.09
C HIS A 273 13.73 14.26 -2.16
N ARG A 274 14.09 14.08 -3.44
CA ARG A 274 13.38 14.72 -4.54
C ARG A 274 12.13 13.91 -4.95
N MET A 275 11.07 14.65 -5.27
CA MET A 275 9.89 14.14 -5.97
C MET A 275 9.89 14.61 -7.43
N TRP A 276 9.41 13.75 -8.33
CA TRP A 276 9.01 14.11 -9.69
C TRP A 276 7.48 14.12 -9.75
N GLY A 277 6.90 15.25 -10.17
CA GLY A 277 5.46 15.47 -10.01
C GLY A 277 5.09 15.54 -8.53
N GLU A 278 3.93 14.99 -8.18
CA GLU A 278 3.41 14.97 -6.80
C GLU A 278 3.60 13.60 -6.12
N ASP A 279 3.89 12.54 -6.87
CA ASP A 279 3.65 11.14 -6.48
C ASP A 279 4.79 10.16 -6.81
N HIS A 280 5.90 10.62 -7.43
CA HIS A 280 7.05 9.76 -7.76
C HIS A 280 8.32 10.15 -6.99
N VAL A 281 8.85 9.26 -6.15
CA VAL A 281 10.16 9.43 -5.48
C VAL A 281 11.28 9.20 -6.49
N TYR A 282 12.31 10.06 -6.52
CA TYR A 282 13.51 9.84 -7.35
C TYR A 282 14.23 8.56 -6.91
N ALA A 283 14.44 7.62 -7.84
CA ALA A 283 15.02 6.31 -7.54
C ALA A 283 16.41 6.38 -6.87
N GLU A 284 17.26 7.32 -7.30
CA GLU A 284 18.60 7.53 -6.75
C GLU A 284 18.63 8.22 -5.37
N ASP A 285 17.48 8.75 -4.90
CA ASP A 285 17.34 9.38 -3.58
C ASP A 285 16.77 8.41 -2.52
N THR A 286 16.47 7.17 -2.89
CA THR A 286 15.98 6.14 -1.96
C THR A 286 17.09 5.63 -1.02
N LEU A 287 16.71 5.09 0.14
CA LEU A 287 17.61 4.42 1.11
C LEU A 287 17.43 2.90 1.12
N LEU A 288 16.23 2.44 0.73
CA LEU A 288 15.88 1.04 0.56
C LEU A 288 14.66 0.95 -0.35
N VAL A 289 14.69 0.02 -1.29
CA VAL A 289 13.54 -0.43 -2.08
C VAL A 289 13.36 -1.93 -1.84
N VAL A 290 12.12 -2.39 -1.71
CA VAL A 290 11.80 -3.79 -1.36
C VAL A 290 10.78 -4.35 -2.34
N GLU A 291 10.96 -5.62 -2.72
CA GLU A 291 9.92 -6.45 -3.34
C GLU A 291 9.73 -7.76 -2.55
N VAL A 292 8.50 -8.23 -2.48
CA VAL A 292 8.12 -9.54 -1.94
C VAL A 292 7.62 -10.41 -3.09
N VAL A 293 8.43 -11.40 -3.47
CA VAL A 293 8.25 -12.20 -4.70
C VAL A 293 6.85 -12.79 -4.79
N SER A 294 6.23 -12.68 -5.97
CA SER A 294 4.92 -13.27 -6.27
C SER A 294 5.00 -14.41 -7.31
N PRO A 295 3.98 -15.30 -7.41
CA PRO A 295 3.93 -16.34 -8.43
C PRO A 295 3.83 -15.80 -9.86
N SER A 296 3.32 -14.58 -10.02
CA SER A 296 3.11 -13.91 -11.31
C SER A 296 4.41 -13.29 -11.84
N SER A 297 5.29 -12.83 -10.94
CA SER A 297 6.37 -11.87 -11.22
C SER A 297 7.80 -12.38 -10.92
N SER A 298 7.97 -13.59 -10.38
CA SER A 298 9.28 -14.10 -9.91
C SER A 298 10.47 -13.91 -10.88
N HIS A 299 10.28 -14.07 -12.21
CA HIS A 299 11.38 -13.80 -13.15
C HIS A 299 11.84 -12.32 -13.11
N ASP A 300 10.88 -11.41 -13.03
CA ASP A 300 11.11 -9.97 -13.06
C ASP A 300 11.61 -9.46 -11.71
N ASP A 301 11.05 -9.98 -10.60
CA ASP A 301 11.48 -9.71 -9.22
C ASP A 301 12.95 -10.11 -8.98
N HIS A 302 13.41 -11.19 -9.62
CA HIS A 302 14.79 -11.66 -9.47
C HIS A 302 15.79 -11.06 -10.48
N GLN A 303 15.33 -10.49 -11.60
CA GLN A 303 16.21 -10.09 -12.72
C GLN A 303 15.87 -8.71 -13.32
N LEU A 304 14.66 -8.51 -13.84
CA LEU A 304 14.30 -7.31 -14.60
C LEU A 304 14.16 -6.05 -13.72
N LYS A 305 13.46 -6.17 -12.59
CA LYS A 305 13.25 -5.08 -11.62
C LYS A 305 14.58 -4.70 -10.92
N PRO A 306 15.41 -5.65 -10.41
CA PRO A 306 16.78 -5.35 -9.97
C PRO A 306 17.64 -4.61 -10.99
N ALA A 307 17.65 -5.05 -12.25
CA ALA A 307 18.45 -4.41 -13.30
C ALA A 307 17.99 -2.97 -13.59
N THR A 308 16.69 -2.69 -13.47
CA THR A 308 16.14 -1.33 -13.60
C THR A 308 16.47 -0.47 -12.38
N CYS A 309 16.37 -1.03 -11.17
CA CYS A 309 16.74 -0.34 -9.93
C CYS A 309 18.23 0.04 -9.88
N ALA A 310 19.10 -0.85 -10.35
CA ALA A 310 20.53 -0.56 -10.48
C ALA A 310 20.83 0.56 -11.52
N ARG A 311 20.13 0.58 -12.67
CA ARG A 311 20.24 1.69 -13.64
C ARG A 311 19.76 3.01 -13.04
N GLY A 312 18.71 2.97 -12.22
CA GLY A 312 18.21 4.10 -11.43
C GLY A 312 19.05 4.47 -10.20
N LYS A 313 20.17 3.79 -9.95
CA LYS A 313 21.05 3.97 -8.78
C LYS A 313 20.36 3.82 -7.42
N VAL A 314 19.27 3.06 -7.34
CA VAL A 314 18.63 2.68 -6.06
C VAL A 314 19.70 2.04 -5.16
N PRO A 315 20.10 2.64 -4.03
CA PRO A 315 21.33 2.24 -3.32
C PRO A 315 21.27 0.84 -2.72
N LEU A 316 20.11 0.45 -2.16
CA LEU A 316 19.83 -0.86 -1.59
C LEU A 316 18.51 -1.39 -2.11
N TYR A 317 18.52 -2.62 -2.63
CA TYR A 317 17.34 -3.31 -3.16
C TYR A 317 17.20 -4.68 -2.50
N LEU A 318 16.10 -4.91 -1.78
CA LEU A 318 15.85 -6.09 -0.98
C LEU A 318 14.73 -6.94 -1.60
N VAL A 319 15.06 -8.14 -2.05
CA VAL A 319 14.09 -9.14 -2.51
C VAL A 319 13.82 -10.13 -1.38
N ILE A 320 12.55 -10.31 -1.01
CA ILE A 320 12.11 -11.31 -0.03
C ILE A 320 11.30 -12.39 -0.77
N ASP A 321 11.86 -13.59 -0.87
CA ASP A 321 11.22 -14.72 -1.55
C ASP A 321 10.59 -15.70 -0.56
N THR A 322 9.26 -15.78 -0.57
CA THR A 322 8.49 -16.73 0.27
C THR A 322 8.43 -18.16 -0.28
N TYR A 323 8.74 -18.36 -1.56
CA TYR A 323 8.76 -19.66 -2.25
C TYR A 323 10.13 -20.34 -2.11
N GLU A 324 11.21 -19.58 -2.31
CA GLU A 324 12.59 -20.05 -2.09
C GLU A 324 13.06 -19.88 -0.63
N GLN A 325 12.24 -19.22 0.22
CA GLN A 325 12.47 -18.99 1.65
C GLN A 325 13.82 -18.32 1.96
N ARG A 326 14.13 -17.26 1.22
CA ARG A 326 15.38 -16.50 1.31
C ARG A 326 15.16 -15.00 1.14
N VAL A 327 16.12 -14.22 1.65
CA VAL A 327 16.22 -12.78 1.42
C VAL A 327 17.51 -12.46 0.67
N ARG A 328 17.45 -11.59 -0.33
CA ARG A 328 18.59 -11.12 -1.13
C ARG A 328 18.66 -9.60 -1.06
N LEU A 329 19.71 -9.07 -0.46
CA LEU A 329 20.04 -7.65 -0.49
C LEU A 329 21.07 -7.38 -1.58
N LEU A 330 20.74 -6.47 -2.49
CA LEU A 330 21.59 -6.03 -3.59
C LEU A 330 22.08 -4.60 -3.30
N SER A 331 23.38 -4.36 -3.47
CA SER A 331 24.00 -3.05 -3.25
C SER A 331 25.06 -2.73 -4.32
N ASP A 332 25.57 -1.50 -4.28
CA ASP A 332 26.55 -0.98 -5.24
C ASP A 332 26.00 -0.98 -6.70
N PRO A 333 24.96 -0.17 -6.97
CA PRO A 333 24.29 -0.14 -8.28
C PRO A 333 25.17 0.41 -9.41
N GLY A 334 25.01 -0.14 -10.61
CA GLY A 334 25.61 0.40 -11.83
C GLY A 334 24.92 -0.07 -13.12
N GLU A 335 25.46 0.36 -14.28
CA GLU A 335 24.87 0.13 -15.61
C GLU A 335 24.58 -1.34 -15.97
N LYS A 336 25.21 -2.29 -15.27
CA LYS A 336 25.12 -3.74 -15.53
C LYS A 336 24.28 -4.50 -14.49
N GLY A 337 23.66 -3.80 -13.55
CA GLY A 337 23.10 -4.38 -12.32
C GLY A 337 23.91 -3.98 -11.09
N TYR A 338 23.54 -4.58 -9.95
CA TYR A 338 24.25 -4.44 -8.68
C TYR A 338 25.59 -5.18 -8.70
N ALA A 339 26.62 -4.60 -8.09
CA ALA A 339 27.94 -5.21 -8.00
C ALA A 339 28.12 -6.10 -6.76
N THR A 340 27.28 -5.92 -5.73
CA THR A 340 27.32 -6.67 -4.47
C THR A 340 25.96 -7.31 -4.20
N GLU A 341 25.98 -8.54 -3.70
CA GLU A 341 24.80 -9.30 -3.28
C GLU A 341 25.09 -10.01 -1.95
N SER A 342 24.17 -9.89 -1.00
CA SER A 342 24.16 -10.63 0.26
C SER A 342 22.86 -11.44 0.36
N GLU A 343 22.96 -12.73 0.67
CA GLU A 343 21.83 -13.64 0.78
C GLU A 343 21.80 -14.32 2.15
N ALA A 344 20.60 -14.50 2.70
CA ALA A 344 20.36 -15.27 3.92
C ALA A 344 19.10 -16.13 3.77
N ALA A 345 19.10 -17.35 4.30
CA ALA A 345 17.89 -18.15 4.39
C ALA A 345 16.94 -17.58 5.46
N PHE A 346 15.65 -17.86 5.38
CA PHE A 346 14.71 -17.47 6.45
C PHE A 346 15.16 -18.08 7.79
N GLY A 347 15.20 -17.24 8.83
CA GLY A 347 15.78 -17.47 10.15
C GLY A 347 17.30 -17.42 10.26
N GLU A 348 17.99 -16.87 9.26
CA GLU A 348 19.37 -16.40 9.34
C GLU A 348 19.40 -14.86 9.26
N PRO A 349 20.27 -14.17 10.02
CA PRO A 349 20.33 -12.71 10.01
C PRO A 349 20.82 -12.16 8.65
N LEU A 350 20.23 -11.05 8.19
CA LEU A 350 20.73 -10.29 7.04
C LEU A 350 21.10 -8.87 7.49
N GLU A 351 22.34 -8.43 7.22
CA GLU A 351 22.79 -7.09 7.58
C GLU A 351 22.35 -6.06 6.53
N LEU A 352 21.64 -5.01 6.95
CA LEU A 352 21.55 -3.76 6.17
C LEU A 352 22.76 -2.87 6.50
N PRO A 353 23.58 -2.48 5.50
CA PRO A 353 24.80 -1.68 5.69
C PRO A 353 24.49 -0.21 6.02
N GLU A 354 25.48 0.68 5.92
CA GLU A 354 25.25 2.13 6.00
C GLU A 354 24.17 2.57 4.97
N PRO A 355 23.21 3.45 5.32
CA PRO A 355 23.06 4.20 6.57
C PRO A 355 22.29 3.47 7.68
N TRP A 356 21.82 2.25 7.44
CA TRP A 356 20.96 1.48 8.35
C TRP A 356 21.73 0.94 9.56
N HIS A 357 22.83 0.23 9.32
CA HIS A 357 23.57 -0.53 10.34
C HIS A 357 22.65 -1.45 11.18
N LEU A 358 21.73 -2.14 10.49
CA LEU A 358 20.62 -2.88 11.11
C LEU A 358 20.61 -4.33 10.65
N THR A 359 20.77 -5.26 11.59
CA THR A 359 20.57 -6.69 11.37
C THR A 359 19.07 -7.00 11.31
N LEU A 360 18.59 -7.51 10.18
CA LEU A 360 17.22 -8.03 10.03
C LEU A 360 17.12 -9.44 10.62
N ASP A 361 16.17 -9.64 11.53
CA ASP A 361 15.72 -10.98 11.91
C ASP A 361 14.72 -11.50 10.86
N THR A 362 15.14 -12.48 10.09
CA THR A 362 14.31 -13.15 9.08
C THR A 362 13.52 -14.34 9.67
N THR A 363 13.70 -14.68 10.95
CA THR A 363 12.98 -15.76 11.63
C THR A 363 11.45 -15.62 11.56
N PRO A 364 10.86 -14.41 11.67
CA PRO A 364 9.41 -14.22 11.55
C PRO A 364 8.84 -14.56 10.17
N PHE A 365 9.68 -14.68 9.12
CA PHE A 365 9.24 -15.09 7.78
C PHE A 365 9.11 -16.62 7.64
N LYS A 366 9.58 -17.43 8.61
CA LYS A 366 9.48 -18.89 8.55
C LYS A 366 8.04 -19.38 8.53
N GLY A 367 7.69 -20.14 7.49
CA GLY A 367 6.37 -20.76 7.34
C GLY A 367 5.29 -19.82 6.79
N LEU A 368 5.68 -18.67 6.24
CA LEU A 368 4.81 -17.84 5.41
C LEU A 368 4.58 -18.43 4.01
#